data_AF-A0A7W5DRQ3-F1
#
_entry.id   AF-A0A7W5DRQ3-F1
#
_cell.length_a   1.000
_cell.length_b   1.000
_cell.length_c   1.000
_cell.angle_alpha   90.00
_cell.angle_beta   90.00
_cell.angle_gamma   90.00
#
_symmetry.space_group_name_H-M   'P 1'
#
loop_
_entity.id
_entity.type
_entity.pdbx_description
1 polymer ?
#
loop_
_entity_poly.entity_id
_entity_poly.type
_entity_poly.pdbx_seq_one_letter_code
_entity_poly.pdbx_strand_id
1 'polypeptide(L)'
;MPDGSRIPRTIEGFDIYIRITSAYFEKGSPATHAVRLGITEGEVEQWNDYCTQWCALHALYINKQISRTTVVINKMRAIIQQAVTFNQTYSILERIAASPNMTIGDLETFRIKRGPLQKSTHTVPQTSVKELVDVVLKPLGGGMFAMKCYSGLHKRPCINPAADSVQYLYMTGDTPPASAGEATLITGLSTKACFRLALPGGSRGKTLYIYFRWYNTKRPNLSGPWSKLKDELIL
;
A
#
# COMPACT_ATOMS: atom_id res chain seq x y z
N MET A 1 -4.01 15.54 -17.83
CA MET A 1 -3.62 14.94 -16.53
C MET A 1 -3.28 16.08 -15.59
N PRO A 2 -3.68 16.05 -14.30
CA PRO A 2 -3.23 17.05 -13.35
C PRO A 2 -1.70 16.95 -13.24
N ASP A 3 -1.02 18.09 -13.39
CA ASP A 3 0.43 18.18 -13.33
C ASP A 3 0.93 17.62 -11.98
N GLY A 4 1.78 16.59 -12.05
CA GLY A 4 2.35 15.94 -10.87
C GLY A 4 3.43 16.76 -10.17
N SER A 5 3.83 17.89 -10.77
CA SER A 5 4.83 18.82 -10.24
C SER A 5 4.33 19.50 -8.95
N ARG A 6 5.25 19.72 -7.98
CA ARG A 6 4.91 20.43 -6.72
C ARG A 6 4.48 21.88 -6.99
N ILE A 7 5.22 22.55 -7.89
CA ILE A 7 4.85 23.84 -8.45
C ILE A 7 4.10 23.57 -9.77
N PRO A 8 2.83 23.98 -9.90
CA PRO A 8 2.06 23.76 -11.13
C PRO A 8 2.67 24.49 -12.33
N ARG A 9 2.77 23.82 -13.48
CA ARG A 9 3.27 24.43 -14.73
C ARG A 9 2.15 25.00 -15.61
N THR A 10 0.90 24.74 -15.28
CA THR A 10 -0.25 25.35 -15.95
C THR A 10 -0.50 26.74 -15.40
N ILE A 11 -0.90 27.67 -16.28
CA ILE A 11 -1.16 29.07 -15.88
C ILE A 11 -2.23 29.14 -14.79
N GLU A 12 -3.36 28.47 -15.00
CA GLU A 12 -4.48 28.45 -14.05
C GLU A 12 -4.10 27.79 -12.71
N GLY A 13 -3.30 26.71 -12.77
CA GLY A 13 -2.84 26.03 -11.55
C GLY A 13 -1.82 26.85 -10.77
N PHE A 14 -0.96 27.59 -11.46
CA PHE A 14 0.07 28.41 -10.85
C PHE A 14 -0.51 29.66 -10.20
N ASP A 15 -1.56 30.29 -10.76
CA ASP A 15 -2.20 31.48 -10.16
C ASP A 15 -2.70 31.20 -8.74
N ILE A 16 -3.45 30.12 -8.57
CA ILE A 16 -3.96 29.71 -7.26
C ILE A 16 -2.79 29.39 -6.32
N TYR A 17 -1.78 28.67 -6.82
CA TYR A 17 -0.65 28.23 -6.02
C TYR A 17 0.22 29.39 -5.52
N ILE A 18 0.62 30.32 -6.40
CA ILE A 18 1.54 31.41 -6.04
C ILE A 18 0.88 32.39 -5.07
N ARG A 19 -0.41 32.68 -5.24
CA ARG A 19 -1.17 33.55 -4.33
C ARG A 19 -1.31 32.95 -2.94
N ILE A 20 -1.70 31.68 -2.85
CA ILE A 20 -1.89 31.01 -1.56
C ILE A 20 -0.55 30.90 -0.82
N THR A 21 0.52 30.46 -1.51
CA THR A 21 1.83 30.27 -0.87
C THR A 21 2.46 31.59 -0.43
N SER A 22 2.36 32.65 -1.23
CA SER A 22 2.86 33.99 -0.88
C SER A 22 2.11 34.55 0.34
N ALA A 23 0.78 34.52 0.32
CA ALA A 23 -0.04 34.95 1.46
C ALA A 23 0.16 34.07 2.71
N TYR A 24 0.58 32.81 2.54
CA TYR A 24 0.86 31.91 3.65
C TYR A 24 2.16 32.28 4.37
N PHE A 25 3.20 32.68 3.64
CA PHE A 25 4.48 33.07 4.24
C PHE A 25 4.36 34.26 5.19
N GLU A 26 3.48 35.22 4.88
CA GLU A 26 3.25 36.43 5.67
C GLU A 26 2.35 36.23 6.89
N LYS A 27 1.59 35.14 6.93
CA LYS A 27 0.68 34.83 8.04
C LYS A 27 1.44 34.21 9.22
N GLY A 28 0.88 34.35 10.43
CA GLY A 28 1.38 33.72 11.64
C GLY A 28 1.49 34.70 12.82
N SER A 29 1.34 34.18 14.03
CA SER A 29 1.57 34.92 15.29
C SER A 29 2.12 33.94 16.32
N PRO A 30 3.16 34.28 17.11
CA PRO A 30 3.84 35.58 17.21
C PRO A 30 4.91 35.85 16.14
N ALA A 31 5.28 34.85 15.34
CA ALA A 31 6.20 34.97 14.21
C ALA A 31 5.52 34.45 12.92
N THR A 32 5.96 34.96 11.77
CA THR A 32 5.44 34.53 10.46
C THR A 32 5.75 33.05 10.19
N HIS A 33 4.94 32.41 9.35
CA HIS A 33 5.15 31.03 8.96
C HIS A 33 6.47 30.83 8.24
N ALA A 34 6.94 31.83 7.47
CA ALA A 34 8.27 31.81 6.88
C ALA A 34 9.38 31.62 7.92
N VAL A 35 9.36 32.43 9.00
CA VAL A 35 10.37 32.34 10.07
C VAL A 35 10.28 30.99 10.79
N ARG A 36 9.06 30.51 11.10
CA ARG A 36 8.85 29.19 11.72
C ARG A 36 9.44 28.05 10.88
N LEU A 37 9.28 28.13 9.55
CA LEU A 37 9.77 27.15 8.60
C LEU A 37 11.27 27.32 8.27
N GLY A 38 11.92 28.36 8.81
CA GLY A 38 13.34 28.64 8.59
C GLY A 38 13.64 29.15 7.19
N ILE A 39 12.69 29.84 6.55
CA ILE A 39 12.87 30.53 5.27
C ILE A 39 13.37 31.95 5.55
N THR A 40 14.34 32.40 4.76
CA THR A 40 14.94 33.73 4.93
C THR A 40 14.04 34.82 4.36
N GLU A 41 14.16 36.03 4.88
CA GLU A 41 13.35 37.17 4.43
C GLU A 41 13.54 37.49 2.94
N GLY A 42 14.79 37.47 2.45
CA GLY A 42 15.07 37.66 1.02
C GLY A 42 14.47 36.58 0.12
N GLU A 43 14.32 35.35 0.61
CA GLU A 43 13.63 34.29 -0.14
C GLU A 43 12.11 34.54 -0.22
N VAL A 44 11.51 35.07 0.85
CA VAL A 44 10.10 35.45 0.88
C VAL A 44 9.85 36.65 -0.03
N GLU A 45 10.71 37.68 0.03
CA GLU A 45 10.63 38.86 -0.83
C GLU A 45 10.67 38.47 -2.31
N GLN A 46 11.63 37.62 -2.70
CA GLN A 46 11.72 37.17 -4.10
C GLN A 46 10.50 36.35 -4.54
N TRP A 47 9.93 35.53 -3.65
CA TRP A 47 8.71 34.78 -3.93
C TRP A 47 7.49 35.69 -4.08
N ASN A 48 7.38 36.71 -3.23
CA ASN A 48 6.34 37.74 -3.29
C ASN A 48 6.47 38.64 -4.53
N ASP A 49 7.69 38.93 -4.97
CA ASP A 49 7.95 39.63 -6.23
C ASP A 49 7.42 38.83 -7.43
N TYR A 50 7.65 37.51 -7.48
CA TYR A 50 7.03 36.65 -8.49
C TYR A 50 5.50 36.71 -8.44
N CYS A 51 4.90 36.70 -7.24
CA CYS A 51 3.45 36.84 -7.09
C CYS A 51 2.94 38.19 -7.60
N THR A 52 3.68 39.27 -7.33
CA THR A 52 3.34 40.64 -7.77
C THR A 52 3.39 40.76 -9.28
N GLN A 53 4.50 40.34 -9.90
CA GLN A 53 4.67 40.31 -11.35
C GLN A 53 3.61 39.41 -12.03
N TRP A 54 3.33 38.26 -11.41
CA TRP A 54 2.29 37.35 -11.87
C TRP A 54 0.91 38.00 -11.86
N CYS A 55 0.52 38.65 -10.76
CA CYS A 55 -0.80 39.27 -10.62
C CYS A 55 -1.03 40.37 -11.68
N ALA A 56 -0.01 41.19 -11.95
CA ALA A 56 -0.06 42.22 -12.98
C ALA A 56 -0.30 41.62 -14.38
N LEU A 57 0.40 40.54 -14.74
CA LEU A 57 0.23 39.86 -16.03
C LEU A 57 -1.06 39.02 -16.10
N HIS A 58 -1.48 38.42 -14.99
CA HIS A 58 -2.68 37.61 -14.92
C HIS A 58 -3.95 38.44 -15.16
N ALA A 59 -3.98 39.69 -14.68
CA ALA A 59 -5.04 40.64 -14.99
C ALA A 59 -5.20 40.87 -16.52
N LEU A 60 -4.07 41.01 -17.23
CA LEU A 60 -4.05 41.14 -18.70
C LEU A 60 -4.44 39.83 -19.40
N TYR A 61 -4.10 38.69 -18.81
CA TYR A 61 -4.40 37.36 -19.36
C TYR A 61 -5.88 36.99 -19.27
N ILE A 62 -6.57 37.34 -18.17
CA ILE A 62 -8.01 37.10 -18.00
C ILE A 62 -8.81 37.85 -19.09
N ASN A 63 -8.39 39.06 -19.46
CA ASN A 63 -9.05 39.82 -20.51
C ASN A 63 -8.66 39.30 -21.91
N LYS A 64 -9.38 38.25 -22.32
CA LYS A 64 -9.19 37.53 -23.60
C LYS A 64 -9.43 38.40 -24.84
N GLN A 65 -10.21 39.47 -24.74
CA GLN A 65 -10.64 40.26 -25.89
C GLN A 65 -9.66 41.38 -26.25
N ILE A 66 -8.90 41.90 -25.27
CA ILE A 66 -8.12 43.14 -25.46
C ILE A 66 -6.62 42.90 -25.24
N SER A 67 -6.24 42.17 -24.19
CA SER A 67 -4.85 42.17 -23.70
C SER A 67 -4.18 40.80 -23.65
N ARG A 68 -4.93 39.71 -23.85
CA ARG A 68 -4.36 38.36 -23.91
C ARG A 68 -3.61 38.15 -25.22
N THR A 69 -2.31 38.43 -25.19
CA THR A 69 -1.40 38.20 -26.31
C THR A 69 -0.46 37.03 -26.03
N THR A 70 0.13 36.48 -27.10
CA THR A 70 1.19 35.46 -26.98
C THR A 70 2.38 35.97 -26.15
N VAL A 71 2.67 37.27 -26.20
CA VAL A 71 3.72 37.91 -25.39
C VAL A 71 3.39 37.82 -23.90
N VAL A 72 2.15 38.11 -23.49
CA VAL A 72 1.71 37.98 -22.09
C VAL A 72 1.79 36.53 -21.63
N ILE A 73 1.33 35.58 -22.45
CA ILE A 73 1.41 34.14 -22.14
C ILE A 73 2.87 33.69 -21.96
N ASN A 74 3.78 34.14 -22.82
CA ASN A 74 5.20 33.78 -22.73
C ASN A 74 5.85 34.39 -21.47
N LYS A 75 5.53 35.64 -21.13
CA LYS A 75 6.00 36.26 -19.88
C LYS A 75 5.51 35.51 -18.64
N MET A 76 4.24 35.09 -18.62
CA MET A 76 3.72 34.29 -17.51
C MET A 76 4.42 32.93 -17.39
N ARG A 77 4.62 32.22 -18.51
CA ARG A 77 5.40 30.96 -18.52
C ARG A 77 6.84 31.18 -18.05
N ALA A 78 7.44 32.32 -18.36
CA ALA A 78 8.77 32.68 -17.86
C ALA A 78 8.78 32.85 -16.34
N ILE A 79 7.77 33.49 -15.74
CA ILE A 79 7.65 33.60 -14.28
C ILE A 79 7.50 32.22 -13.62
N ILE A 80 6.67 31.33 -14.19
CA ILE A 80 6.57 29.94 -13.70
C ILE A 80 7.95 29.28 -13.71
N GLN A 81 8.69 29.41 -14.81
CA GLN A 81 10.02 28.82 -14.93
C GLN A 81 11.02 29.45 -13.96
N GLN A 82 10.96 30.75 -13.73
CA GLN A 82 11.79 31.45 -12.75
C GLN A 82 11.50 30.97 -11.33
N ALA A 83 10.23 30.87 -10.93
CA ALA A 83 9.83 30.35 -9.62
C ALA A 83 10.26 28.88 -9.42
N VAL A 84 10.15 28.05 -10.46
CA VAL A 84 10.64 26.66 -10.43
C VAL A 84 12.16 26.62 -10.26
N THR A 85 12.89 27.43 -11.04
CA THR A 85 14.35 27.50 -10.98
C THR A 85 14.81 28.01 -9.62
N PHE A 86 14.17 29.05 -9.09
CA PHE A 86 14.43 29.59 -7.77
C PHE A 86 14.25 28.53 -6.67
N ASN A 87 13.16 27.78 -6.70
CA ASN A 87 12.97 26.67 -5.77
C ASN A 87 14.02 25.56 -5.94
N GLN A 88 14.48 25.28 -7.17
CA GLN A 88 15.53 24.29 -7.41
C GLN A 88 16.90 24.75 -6.90
N THR A 89 17.21 26.04 -6.99
CA THR A 89 18.48 26.61 -6.53
C THR A 89 18.57 26.67 -5.00
N TYR A 90 17.49 27.11 -4.33
CA TYR A 90 17.48 27.31 -2.87
C TYR A 90 16.82 26.16 -2.09
N SER A 91 16.33 25.13 -2.80
CA SER A 91 15.64 23.96 -2.24
C SER A 91 14.56 24.31 -1.21
N ILE A 92 13.82 25.40 -1.42
CA ILE A 92 12.85 25.95 -0.45
C ILE A 92 11.81 24.90 -0.05
N LEU A 93 11.19 24.22 -1.03
CA LEU A 93 10.19 23.19 -0.75
C LEU A 93 10.77 21.97 -0.03
N GLU A 94 12.06 21.68 -0.19
CA GLU A 94 12.71 20.57 0.52
C GLU A 94 13.06 20.95 1.95
N ARG A 95 13.49 22.20 2.17
CA ARG A 95 13.72 22.76 3.51
C ARG A 95 12.44 22.82 4.33
N ILE A 96 11.32 23.24 3.71
CA ILE A 96 10.00 23.20 4.35
C ILE A 96 9.64 21.75 4.73
N ALA A 97 9.83 20.79 3.81
CA ALA A 97 9.52 19.39 4.05
C ALA A 97 10.39 18.74 5.14
N ALA A 98 11.60 19.24 5.35
CA ALA A 98 12.55 18.75 6.35
C ALA A 98 12.49 19.53 7.68
N SER A 99 11.71 20.61 7.75
CA SER A 99 11.66 21.46 8.93
C SER A 99 11.02 20.71 10.11
N PRO A 100 11.62 20.74 11.31
CA PRO A 100 11.06 20.08 12.49
C PRO A 100 9.75 20.76 12.96
N ASN A 101 9.56 22.03 12.60
CA ASN A 101 8.39 22.82 12.99
C ASN A 101 7.24 22.72 11.97
N MET A 102 7.37 21.86 10.97
CA MET A 102 6.39 21.71 9.90
C MET A 102 5.09 21.07 10.40
N THR A 103 3.96 21.64 9.96
CA THR A 103 2.60 21.18 10.23
C THR A 103 1.99 20.53 9.00
N ILE A 104 0.88 19.81 9.18
CA ILE A 104 0.11 19.24 8.06
C ILE A 104 -0.38 20.35 7.11
N GLY A 105 -0.79 21.49 7.63
CA GLY A 105 -1.24 22.63 6.82
C GLY A 105 -0.15 23.21 5.90
N ASP A 106 1.13 23.15 6.33
CA ASP A 106 2.27 23.53 5.49
C ASP A 106 2.38 22.62 4.27
N LEU A 107 2.34 21.30 4.50
CA LEU A 107 2.47 20.30 3.44
C LEU A 107 1.37 20.45 2.38
N GLU A 108 0.13 20.68 2.82
CA GLU A 108 -1.00 20.88 1.93
C GLU A 108 -0.86 22.17 1.12
N THR A 109 -0.50 23.26 1.79
CA THR A 109 -0.34 24.58 1.17
C THR A 109 0.74 24.58 0.08
N PHE A 110 1.88 23.96 0.37
CA PHE A 110 3.01 23.87 -0.57
C PHE A 110 2.94 22.67 -1.52
N ARG A 111 1.84 21.90 -1.50
CA ARG A 111 1.64 20.67 -2.29
C ARG A 111 2.79 19.66 -2.13
N ILE A 112 3.37 19.59 -0.94
CA ILE A 112 4.46 18.66 -0.63
C ILE A 112 3.85 17.31 -0.25
N LYS A 113 4.01 16.33 -1.14
CA LYS A 113 3.48 14.96 -0.94
C LYS A 113 4.27 14.13 0.09
N ARG A 114 5.38 14.63 0.64
CA ARG A 114 6.22 13.88 1.59
C ARG A 114 5.75 14.11 3.02
N GLY A 115 5.47 13.03 3.74
CA GLY A 115 5.08 13.07 5.15
C GLY A 115 4.17 11.89 5.53
N PRO A 116 3.75 11.80 6.80
CA PRO A 116 2.89 10.72 7.32
C PRO A 116 1.57 10.53 6.56
N LEU A 117 1.17 11.50 5.73
CA LEU A 117 -0.02 11.46 4.87
C LEU A 117 0.11 10.56 3.62
N GLN A 118 1.31 10.09 3.29
CA GLN A 118 1.55 9.24 2.09
C GLN A 118 1.99 7.81 2.42
N LYS A 119 1.68 7.28 3.60
CA LYS A 119 1.49 5.82 3.66
C LYS A 119 0.20 5.56 2.91
N SER A 120 0.29 5.13 1.64
CA SER A 120 -0.86 4.52 1.01
C SER A 120 -1.22 3.30 1.86
N THR A 121 -2.24 3.44 2.68
CA THR A 121 -2.83 2.29 3.36
C THR A 121 -3.49 1.48 2.25
N HIS A 122 -2.72 0.59 1.61
CA HIS A 122 -3.26 -0.37 0.66
C HIS A 122 -4.15 -1.32 1.47
N THR A 123 -5.42 -0.96 1.57
CA THR A 123 -6.44 -1.84 2.15
C THR A 123 -6.74 -2.89 1.09
N VAL A 124 -6.14 -4.07 1.20
CA VAL A 124 -6.57 -5.24 0.43
C VAL A 124 -7.83 -5.78 1.10
N PRO A 125 -9.01 -5.75 0.44
CA PRO A 125 -10.20 -6.40 0.96
C PRO A 125 -9.89 -7.89 1.10
N GLN A 126 -9.91 -8.40 2.33
CA GLN A 126 -9.74 -9.83 2.59
C GLN A 126 -11.08 -10.37 3.05
N THR A 127 -11.72 -11.17 2.21
CA THR A 127 -12.88 -11.96 2.56
C THR A 127 -12.42 -13.25 3.25
N SER A 128 -13.19 -13.73 4.23
CA SER A 128 -12.92 -15.02 4.84
C SER A 128 -13.08 -16.15 3.80
N VAL A 129 -12.19 -17.14 3.86
CA VAL A 129 -12.26 -18.29 2.96
C VAL A 129 -13.46 -19.15 3.37
N LYS A 130 -14.46 -19.26 2.50
CA LYS A 130 -15.63 -20.14 2.76
C LYS A 130 -15.47 -21.53 2.15
N GLU A 131 -14.48 -21.69 1.27
CA GLU A 131 -14.25 -22.91 0.50
C GLU A 131 -13.54 -23.97 1.35
N LEU A 132 -13.97 -25.23 1.20
CA LEU A 132 -13.29 -26.38 1.79
C LEU A 132 -12.10 -26.80 0.91
N VAL A 133 -11.07 -27.37 1.53
CA VAL A 133 -9.94 -27.95 0.77
C VAL A 133 -10.38 -29.31 0.22
N ASP A 134 -10.27 -29.50 -1.09
CA ASP A 134 -10.37 -30.83 -1.69
C ASP A 134 -8.97 -31.46 -1.75
N VAL A 135 -8.84 -32.71 -1.33
CA VAL A 135 -7.53 -33.35 -1.16
C VAL A 135 -7.53 -34.76 -1.71
N VAL A 136 -6.49 -35.05 -2.49
CA VAL A 136 -6.14 -36.39 -2.93
C VAL A 136 -4.92 -36.86 -2.14
N LEU A 137 -5.08 -37.96 -1.41
CA LEU A 137 -4.02 -38.65 -0.69
C LEU A 137 -3.47 -39.77 -1.58
N LYS A 138 -2.15 -39.84 -1.74
CA LYS A 138 -1.51 -40.97 -2.45
C LYS A 138 -0.37 -41.55 -1.60
N PRO A 139 -0.42 -42.82 -1.20
CA PRO A 139 0.70 -43.46 -0.51
C PRO A 139 1.89 -43.60 -1.47
N LEU A 140 3.09 -43.27 -0.98
CA LEU A 140 4.36 -43.42 -1.71
C LEU A 140 5.20 -44.60 -1.21
N GLY A 141 4.73 -45.30 -0.17
CA GLY A 141 5.48 -46.35 0.52
C GLY A 141 6.37 -45.80 1.65
N GLY A 142 6.75 -46.66 2.58
CA GLY A 142 7.65 -46.31 3.70
C GLY A 142 7.07 -45.29 4.68
N GLY A 143 5.74 -45.27 4.88
CA GLY A 143 5.08 -44.30 5.77
C GLY A 143 5.03 -42.86 5.21
N MET A 144 5.27 -42.68 3.91
CA MET A 144 5.16 -41.38 3.24
C MET A 144 3.87 -41.28 2.42
N PHE A 145 3.23 -40.11 2.52
CA PHE A 145 2.06 -39.78 1.71
C PHE A 145 2.29 -38.51 0.91
N ALA A 146 1.93 -38.54 -0.38
CA ALA A 146 1.86 -37.37 -1.24
C ALA A 146 0.47 -36.74 -1.14
N MET A 147 0.42 -35.49 -0.67
CA MET A 147 -0.79 -34.70 -0.54
C MET A 147 -0.90 -33.77 -1.73
N LYS A 148 -2.07 -33.76 -2.38
CA LYS A 148 -2.43 -32.78 -3.40
C LYS A 148 -3.72 -32.08 -3.01
N CYS A 149 -3.62 -30.78 -2.73
CA CYS A 149 -4.74 -29.93 -2.36
C CYS A 149 -5.23 -29.14 -3.58
N TYR A 150 -6.54 -29.10 -3.75
CA TYR A 150 -7.23 -28.47 -4.85
C TYR A 150 -8.23 -27.45 -4.32
N SER A 151 -8.31 -26.32 -5.02
CA SER A 151 -9.44 -25.40 -4.90
C SER A 151 -10.48 -25.81 -5.95
N GLY A 152 -11.77 -25.72 -5.61
CA GLY A 152 -12.90 -26.20 -6.42
C GLY A 152 -13.00 -25.58 -7.82
N LEU A 153 -12.29 -24.49 -8.08
CA LEU A 153 -12.22 -23.84 -9.40
C LEU A 153 -11.12 -24.41 -10.32
N HIS A 154 -10.16 -25.16 -9.78
CA HIS A 154 -8.94 -25.52 -10.50
C HIS A 154 -8.73 -27.03 -10.62
N LYS A 155 -8.51 -27.51 -11.85
CA LYS A 155 -8.17 -28.91 -12.15
C LYS A 155 -6.74 -29.31 -11.74
N ARG A 156 -5.90 -28.35 -11.37
CA ARG A 156 -4.50 -28.56 -10.95
C ARG A 156 -4.37 -28.22 -9.46
N PRO A 157 -3.50 -28.91 -8.70
CA PRO A 157 -3.27 -28.55 -7.30
C PRO A 157 -2.79 -27.10 -7.20
N CYS A 158 -3.51 -26.29 -6.45
CA CYS A 158 -3.21 -24.89 -6.26
C CYS A 158 -3.71 -24.42 -4.89
N ILE A 159 -3.09 -23.38 -4.35
CA ILE A 159 -3.56 -22.74 -3.12
C ILE A 159 -4.71 -21.81 -3.49
N ASN A 160 -5.74 -21.75 -2.64
CA ASN A 160 -6.83 -20.79 -2.81
C ASN A 160 -6.27 -19.35 -2.85
N PRO A 161 -6.66 -18.49 -3.82
CA PRO A 161 -6.17 -17.12 -3.91
C PRO A 161 -6.37 -16.26 -2.65
N ALA A 162 -7.35 -16.61 -1.80
CA ALA A 162 -7.63 -15.93 -0.54
C ALA A 162 -6.82 -16.46 0.66
N ALA A 163 -5.97 -17.48 0.45
CA ALA A 163 -5.11 -18.07 1.47
C ALA A 163 -3.64 -18.10 1.02
N ASP A 164 -2.74 -18.14 2.01
CA ASP A 164 -1.29 -18.18 1.75
C ASP A 164 -0.72 -19.60 1.86
N SER A 165 -1.47 -20.50 2.51
CA SER A 165 -0.98 -21.82 2.90
C SER A 165 -2.11 -22.81 3.13
N VAL A 166 -1.76 -24.10 3.20
CA VAL A 166 -2.62 -25.18 3.68
C VAL A 166 -2.16 -25.55 5.09
N GLN A 167 -3.08 -25.53 6.03
CA GLN A 167 -2.85 -26.10 7.36
C GLN A 167 -3.51 -27.46 7.44
N TYR A 168 -2.84 -28.40 8.09
CA TYR A 168 -3.36 -29.75 8.29
C TYR A 168 -3.18 -30.20 9.74
N LEU A 169 -4.10 -31.04 10.20
CA LEU A 169 -4.08 -31.68 11.50
C LEU A 169 -4.10 -33.17 11.28
N TYR A 170 -3.17 -33.92 11.84
CA TYR A 170 -3.10 -35.36 11.62
C TYR A 170 -2.79 -36.15 12.88
N MET A 171 -3.23 -37.41 12.89
CA MET A 171 -2.84 -38.41 13.88
C MET A 171 -2.83 -39.80 13.23
N THR A 172 -2.11 -40.73 13.86
CA THR A 172 -2.08 -42.14 13.42
C THR A 172 -2.54 -43.02 14.56
N GLY A 173 -3.55 -43.86 14.32
CA GLY A 173 -4.14 -44.71 15.36
C GLY A 173 -5.22 -45.63 14.83
N ASP A 174 -5.87 -46.35 15.75
CA ASP A 174 -6.97 -47.28 15.44
C ASP A 174 -8.34 -46.63 15.65
N THR A 175 -8.39 -45.57 16.46
CA THR A 175 -9.61 -44.81 16.76
C THR A 175 -9.60 -43.48 16.02
N PRO A 176 -10.68 -43.10 15.33
CA PRO A 176 -10.79 -41.80 14.68
C PRO A 176 -10.88 -40.67 15.74
N PRO A 177 -10.44 -39.45 15.40
CA PRO A 177 -10.58 -38.31 16.29
C PRO A 177 -12.04 -37.88 16.34
N ALA A 178 -12.49 -37.40 17.50
CA ALA A 178 -13.87 -36.94 17.67
C ALA A 178 -14.14 -35.64 16.89
N SER A 179 -13.12 -34.78 16.76
CA SER A 179 -13.20 -33.55 15.98
C SER A 179 -11.83 -32.98 15.64
N ALA A 180 -11.79 -31.98 14.73
CA ALA A 180 -10.59 -31.22 14.41
C ALA A 180 -10.05 -30.33 15.57
N GLY A 181 -10.72 -30.31 16.73
CA GLY A 181 -10.28 -29.59 17.93
C GLY A 181 -9.57 -30.46 18.97
N GLU A 182 -9.34 -31.74 18.68
CA GLU A 182 -8.75 -32.67 19.64
C GLU A 182 -7.25 -32.41 19.84
N ALA A 183 -6.80 -32.36 21.10
CA ALA A 183 -5.42 -32.02 21.46
C ALA A 183 -4.39 -33.08 21.00
N THR A 184 -4.85 -34.29 20.66
CA THR A 184 -4.04 -35.41 20.16
C THR A 184 -3.58 -35.21 18.71
N LEU A 185 -4.16 -34.25 17.99
CA LEU A 185 -3.84 -33.96 16.59
C LEU A 185 -2.54 -33.14 16.47
N ILE A 186 -1.62 -33.62 15.66
CA ILE A 186 -0.38 -32.93 15.33
C ILE A 186 -0.69 -31.89 14.24
N THR A 187 -0.29 -30.65 14.49
CA THR A 187 -0.48 -29.54 13.54
C THR A 187 0.71 -29.39 12.60
N GLY A 188 0.43 -29.28 11.31
CA GLY A 188 1.41 -28.97 10.28
C GLY A 188 0.92 -27.89 9.32
N LEU A 189 1.87 -27.25 8.64
CA LEU A 189 1.62 -26.19 7.67
C LEU A 189 2.42 -26.45 6.39
N SER A 190 1.82 -26.19 5.24
CA SER A 190 2.50 -26.20 3.94
C SER A 190 2.18 -24.93 3.15
N THR A 191 3.21 -24.29 2.61
CA THR A 191 3.09 -23.17 1.65
C THR A 191 2.93 -23.65 0.20
N LYS A 192 2.84 -24.97 -0.02
CA LYS A 192 2.64 -25.60 -1.32
C LYS A 192 1.36 -26.43 -1.32
N ALA A 193 0.61 -26.37 -2.41
CA ALA A 193 -0.56 -27.23 -2.64
C ALA A 193 -0.19 -28.71 -2.86
N CYS A 194 1.08 -28.99 -3.17
CA CYS A 194 1.63 -30.34 -3.27
C CYS A 194 2.77 -30.48 -2.27
N PHE A 195 2.66 -31.42 -1.34
CA PHE A 195 3.71 -31.71 -0.36
C PHE A 195 3.70 -33.19 0.05
N ARG A 196 4.77 -33.60 0.72
CA ARG A 196 4.92 -34.96 1.25
C ARG A 196 4.87 -34.90 2.77
N LEU A 197 4.08 -35.78 3.36
CA LEU A 197 4.04 -36.00 4.81
C LEU A 197 4.74 -37.32 5.10
N ALA A 198 5.76 -37.28 5.95
CA ALA A 198 6.41 -38.48 6.48
C ALA A 198 5.86 -38.76 7.87
N LEU A 199 5.35 -39.96 8.08
CA LEU A 199 4.84 -40.42 9.37
C LEU A 199 5.96 -41.05 10.20
N PRO A 200 5.86 -41.01 11.55
CA PRO A 200 6.87 -41.62 12.41
C PRO A 200 6.97 -43.14 12.22
N GLY A 201 8.18 -43.68 12.40
CA GLY A 201 8.44 -45.12 12.32
C GLY A 201 7.65 -45.86 13.40
N GLY A 202 6.66 -46.66 12.99
CA GLY A 202 5.73 -47.36 13.91
C GLY A 202 4.25 -47.18 13.57
N SER A 203 3.91 -46.37 12.57
CA SER A 203 2.53 -46.18 12.11
C SER A 203 2.04 -47.22 11.10
N ARG A 204 2.85 -48.24 10.76
CA ARG A 204 2.46 -49.28 9.79
C ARG A 204 1.31 -50.13 10.35
N GLY A 205 0.29 -50.37 9.53
CA GLY A 205 -0.93 -51.08 9.94
C GLY A 205 -1.94 -50.22 10.72
N LYS A 206 -1.63 -48.95 10.97
CA LYS A 206 -2.57 -47.97 11.56
C LYS A 206 -3.23 -47.12 10.49
N THR A 207 -4.29 -46.42 10.84
CA THR A 207 -4.98 -45.47 9.96
C THR A 207 -4.44 -44.06 10.17
N LEU A 208 -4.14 -43.36 9.07
CA LEU A 208 -3.86 -41.92 9.09
C LEU A 208 -5.18 -41.16 9.09
N TYR A 209 -5.44 -40.40 10.13
CA TYR A 209 -6.57 -39.48 10.22
C TYR A 209 -6.08 -38.06 10.01
N ILE A 210 -6.60 -37.33 9.00
CA ILE A 210 -6.11 -36.00 8.64
C ILE A 210 -7.24 -35.04 8.24
N TYR A 211 -7.15 -33.79 8.72
CA TYR A 211 -7.97 -32.66 8.33
C TYR A 211 -7.14 -31.61 7.61
N PHE A 212 -7.77 -30.83 6.73
CA PHE A 212 -7.13 -29.74 5.99
C PHE A 212 -7.96 -28.46 6.06
N ARG A 213 -7.31 -27.31 6.06
CA ARG A 213 -7.95 -26.01 5.83
C ARG A 213 -7.06 -25.08 5.04
N TRP A 214 -7.69 -24.16 4.31
CA TRP A 214 -6.99 -23.00 3.77
C TRP A 214 -6.63 -22.07 4.92
N TYR A 215 -5.36 -21.68 5.03
CA TYR A 215 -4.84 -20.90 6.16
C TYR A 215 -4.12 -19.64 5.69
N ASN A 216 -4.39 -18.54 6.40
CA ASN A 216 -3.71 -17.28 6.20
C ASN A 216 -2.81 -16.98 7.40
N THR A 217 -1.49 -17.00 7.17
CA THR A 217 -0.48 -16.80 8.22
C THR A 217 -0.52 -15.40 8.81
N LYS A 218 -0.90 -14.40 8.00
CA LYS A 218 -0.96 -13.00 8.42
C LYS A 218 -2.27 -12.66 9.11
N ARG A 219 -3.38 -13.32 8.74
CA ARG A 219 -4.72 -13.11 9.31
C ARG A 219 -5.42 -14.44 9.61
N PRO A 220 -5.07 -15.11 10.73
CA PRO A 220 -5.61 -16.43 11.06
C PRO A 220 -7.15 -16.48 11.16
N ASN A 221 -7.77 -15.37 11.56
CA ASN A 221 -9.22 -15.20 11.68
C ASN A 221 -9.97 -15.26 10.34
N LEU A 222 -9.28 -15.14 9.20
CA LEU A 222 -9.87 -15.24 7.87
C LEU A 222 -9.68 -16.62 7.21
N SER A 223 -9.07 -17.55 7.95
CA SER A 223 -8.84 -18.93 7.49
C SER A 223 -10.13 -19.68 7.22
N GLY A 224 -10.06 -20.66 6.33
CA GLY A 224 -11.21 -21.46 5.94
C GLY A 224 -11.62 -22.48 6.99
N PRO A 225 -12.84 -23.05 6.84
CA PRO A 225 -13.29 -24.16 7.67
C PRO A 225 -12.42 -25.40 7.46
N TRP A 226 -12.38 -26.27 8.45
CA TRP A 226 -11.76 -27.60 8.32
C TRP A 226 -12.53 -28.47 7.33
N SER A 227 -11.79 -29.23 6.52
CA SER A 227 -12.33 -30.26 5.65
C SER A 227 -13.02 -31.35 6.47
N LYS A 228 -13.77 -32.22 5.78
CA LYS A 228 -14.16 -33.50 6.38
C LYS A 228 -12.90 -34.32 6.70
N LEU A 229 -13.02 -35.20 7.70
CA LEU A 229 -11.96 -36.14 8.04
C LEU A 229 -11.62 -36.99 6.81
N LYS A 230 -10.33 -37.13 6.53
CA LYS A 230 -9.81 -38.08 5.56
C LYS A 230 -9.06 -39.16 6.32
N ASP A 231 -9.33 -40.40 5.97
CA ASP A 231 -8.73 -41.58 6.56
C ASP A 231 -8.11 -42.44 5.46
N GLU A 232 -6.90 -42.93 5.69
CA GLU A 232 -6.19 -43.79 4.74
C GLU A 232 -5.32 -44.79 5.52
N LEU A 233 -5.37 -46.07 5.11
CA LEU A 233 -4.59 -47.12 5.74
C LEU A 233 -3.10 -46.99 5.39
N ILE A 234 -2.24 -47.15 6.40
CA ILE A 234 -0.79 -47.10 6.23
C ILE A 234 -0.27 -48.51 5.93
N LEU A 235 0.05 -48.77 4.65
CA LEU A 235 0.60 -50.03 4.15
C LEU A 235 2.10 -50.20 4.43
#